data_AF-A0A9P3LER8-F1
#
_entry.id   AF-A0A9P3LER8-F1
#
_cell.length_a   1.000
_cell.length_b   1.000
_cell.length_c   1.000
_cell.angle_alpha   90.00
_cell.angle_beta   90.00
_cell.angle_gamma   90.00
#
_symmetry.space_group_name_H-M   'P 1'
#
loop_
_entity.id
_entity.type
_entity.pdbx_description
1 polymer ?
#
loop_
_entity_poly.entity_id
_entity_poly.type
_entity_poly.pdbx_seq_one_letter_code
_entity_poly.pdbx_strand_id
1 'polypeptide(L)'
;MLEHLSQTCLLADPNNHCARIWDRFEDEVPEWTFVVIPFLSTADSRHDFFVVNDIMEFIDDALEGLTFLHAQGIAHRRVSPSTIRTDESPLYPGGFHPIVRWRLPDFTPRHAPSYSRSTARTRVRNYYTGFGDAVPGGPPEAFRADVAALGRLLDTYFTERYSRTEFLAPLVADMKSGRPTAAEALAQWRATRARTSWVGRMRRLPVRSDDESWVWVVLLDVFFMVLMLLERLPAPVRLRMSAISCLPENASWYGWG
;
A
#
# COMPACT_ATOMS: atom_id res chain seq x y z
N MET A 1 22.96 -2.63 -8.67
CA MET A 1 21.75 -3.43 -8.44
C MET A 1 20.47 -2.69 -8.82
N LEU A 2 20.15 -1.53 -8.21
CA LEU A 2 18.97 -0.74 -8.61
C LEU A 2 18.97 -0.36 -10.11
N GLU A 3 20.15 -0.10 -10.69
CA GLU A 3 20.30 0.12 -12.14
C GLU A 3 19.90 -1.11 -12.97
N HIS A 4 20.28 -2.30 -12.53
CA HIS A 4 19.87 -3.54 -13.19
C HIS A 4 18.35 -3.69 -13.14
N LEU A 5 17.74 -3.51 -11.96
CA LEU A 5 16.29 -3.57 -11.77
C LEU A 5 15.50 -2.49 -12.53
N SER A 6 16.18 -1.44 -13.00
CA SER A 6 15.62 -0.34 -13.79
C SER A 6 15.83 -0.50 -15.30
N GLN A 7 16.37 -1.64 -15.76
CA GLN A 7 16.48 -1.94 -17.18
C GLN A 7 15.09 -2.12 -17.82
N THR A 8 14.93 -1.67 -19.06
CA THR A 8 13.63 -1.64 -19.77
C THR A 8 12.91 -2.99 -19.79
N CYS A 9 13.64 -4.09 -19.95
CA CYS A 9 13.08 -5.43 -19.92
C CYS A 9 12.49 -5.82 -18.56
N LEU A 10 13.12 -5.40 -17.47
CA LEU A 10 12.67 -5.67 -16.11
C LEU A 10 11.58 -4.70 -15.65
N LEU A 11 11.57 -3.46 -16.16
CA LEU A 11 10.47 -2.52 -15.93
C LEU A 11 9.17 -2.94 -16.62
N ALA A 12 9.24 -3.80 -17.65
CA ALA A 12 8.08 -4.36 -18.30
C ALA A 12 7.42 -5.51 -17.51
N ASP A 13 8.12 -6.08 -16.51
CA ASP A 13 7.55 -7.12 -15.66
C ASP A 13 6.53 -6.50 -14.69
N PRO A 14 5.24 -6.90 -14.74
CA PRO A 14 4.21 -6.35 -13.87
C PRO A 14 4.41 -6.66 -12.38
N ASN A 15 5.28 -7.61 -12.03
CA ASN A 15 5.63 -7.94 -10.65
C ASN A 15 6.86 -7.14 -10.16
N ASN A 16 7.48 -6.31 -11.01
CA ASN A 16 8.58 -5.46 -10.59
C ASN A 16 8.05 -4.27 -9.78
N HIS A 17 7.89 -4.50 -8.48
CA HIS A 17 7.58 -3.46 -7.50
C HIS A 17 8.86 -2.88 -6.89
N CYS A 18 9.92 -2.69 -7.66
CA CYS A 18 11.11 -1.97 -7.20
C CYS A 18 11.04 -0.50 -7.64
N ALA A 19 11.51 0.42 -6.80
CA ALA A 19 11.59 1.81 -7.21
C ALA A 19 12.57 1.95 -8.39
N ARG A 20 12.07 2.49 -9.51
CA ARG A 20 12.87 2.71 -10.72
C ARG A 20 13.78 3.92 -10.57
N ILE A 21 14.96 3.86 -11.17
CA ILE A 21 15.84 5.02 -11.34
C ILE A 21 15.34 5.86 -12.51
N TRP A 22 15.19 7.17 -12.32
CA TRP A 22 14.91 8.14 -13.38
C TRP A 22 16.19 8.74 -13.95
N ASP A 23 17.14 9.07 -13.08
CA ASP A 23 18.39 9.71 -13.46
C ASP A 23 19.48 9.43 -12.42
N ARG A 24 20.74 9.66 -12.80
CA ARG A 24 21.90 9.61 -11.91
C ARG A 24 22.86 10.75 -12.24
N PHE A 25 23.48 11.31 -11.22
CA PHE A 25 24.54 12.29 -11.39
C PHE A 25 25.60 12.13 -10.30
N GLU A 26 26.83 12.43 -10.66
CA GLU A 26 27.98 12.39 -9.75
C GLU A 26 28.07 13.72 -9.01
N ASP A 27 28.50 13.67 -7.75
CA ASP A 27 28.86 14.87 -7.00
C ASP A 27 30.22 15.42 -7.49
N GLU A 28 30.49 16.69 -7.21
CA GLU A 28 31.84 17.27 -7.43
C GLU A 28 32.91 16.53 -6.61
N VAL A 29 32.47 15.89 -5.51
CA VAL A 29 33.27 14.98 -4.70
C VAL A 29 33.06 13.54 -5.20
N PRO A 30 34.08 12.84 -5.74
CA PRO A 30 33.94 11.54 -6.39
C PRO A 30 33.43 10.37 -5.52
N GLU A 31 33.13 10.63 -4.25
CA GLU A 31 32.69 9.63 -3.28
C GLU A 31 31.18 9.39 -3.33
N TRP A 32 30.40 10.34 -3.85
CA TRP A 32 28.94 10.28 -3.82
C TRP A 32 28.34 10.25 -5.23
N THR A 33 27.40 9.34 -5.43
CA THR A 33 26.53 9.32 -6.61
C THR A 33 25.11 9.54 -6.15
N PHE A 34 24.48 10.57 -6.72
CA PHE A 34 23.07 10.84 -6.51
C PHE A 34 22.22 10.06 -7.50
N VAL A 35 21.15 9.47 -6.98
CA VAL A 35 20.17 8.72 -7.78
C VAL A 35 18.82 9.37 -7.61
N VAL A 36 18.19 9.69 -8.73
CA VAL A 36 16.83 10.24 -8.79
C VAL A 36 15.86 9.07 -8.93
N ILE A 37 14.93 8.97 -7.98
CA ILE A 37 13.84 7.99 -7.98
C ILE A 37 12.49 8.72 -7.89
N PRO A 38 11.35 8.08 -8.24
CA PRO A 38 10.04 8.65 -7.98
C PRO A 38 9.89 9.10 -6.52
N PHE A 39 9.16 10.19 -6.32
CA PHE A 39 8.78 10.61 -4.98
C PHE A 39 7.75 9.62 -4.41
N LEU A 40 8.19 8.82 -3.44
CA LEU A 40 7.37 7.84 -2.73
C LEU A 40 7.21 8.28 -1.27
N SER A 41 6.09 7.90 -0.67
CA SER A 41 5.69 8.28 0.67
C SER A 41 6.81 8.07 1.69
N THR A 42 6.89 8.94 2.70
CA THR A 42 7.72 8.75 3.89
C THR A 42 7.10 7.72 4.84
N ALA A 43 7.91 7.13 5.71
CA ALA A 43 7.50 6.08 6.66
C ALA A 43 6.40 6.51 7.65
N ASP A 44 6.13 7.81 7.77
CA ASP A 44 5.11 8.43 8.62
C ASP A 44 3.85 8.85 7.82
N SER A 45 3.63 8.23 6.65
CA SER A 45 2.48 8.53 5.82
C SER A 45 1.18 8.05 6.45
N ARG A 46 0.44 8.99 7.06
CA ARG A 46 -0.89 8.84 7.68
C ARG A 46 -2.04 8.52 6.71
N HIS A 47 -1.89 7.55 5.83
CA HIS A 47 -3.01 7.03 5.05
C HIS A 47 -3.40 5.67 5.60
N ASP A 48 -4.17 5.70 6.69
CA ASP A 48 -4.71 4.49 7.30
C ASP A 48 -5.49 3.68 6.26
N PHE A 49 -5.36 2.36 6.39
CA PHE A 49 -6.11 1.40 5.61
C PHE A 49 -7.56 1.43 6.09
N PHE A 50 -8.50 1.74 5.19
CA PHE A 50 -9.89 1.98 5.57
C PHE A 50 -10.78 0.75 5.32
N VAL A 51 -10.56 0.04 4.22
CA VAL A 51 -11.28 -1.20 3.90
C VAL A 51 -10.31 -2.37 3.73
N VAL A 52 -10.81 -3.60 3.92
CA VAL A 52 -10.02 -4.83 3.79
C VAL A 52 -9.23 -4.83 2.47
N ASN A 53 -9.85 -4.40 1.37
CA ASN A 53 -9.21 -4.34 0.05
C ASN A 53 -7.91 -3.52 0.03
N ASP A 54 -7.81 -2.46 0.85
CA ASP A 54 -6.61 -1.61 0.89
C ASP A 54 -5.39 -2.42 1.37
N ILE A 55 -5.59 -3.24 2.41
CA ILE A 55 -4.54 -4.16 2.93
C ILE A 55 -4.26 -5.24 1.89
N MET A 56 -5.29 -5.80 1.26
CA MET A 56 -5.10 -6.82 0.25
C MET A 56 -4.27 -6.31 -0.93
N GLU A 57 -4.50 -5.09 -1.38
CA GLU A 57 -3.70 -4.46 -2.42
C GLU A 57 -2.26 -4.21 -1.97
N PHE A 58 -2.01 -3.82 -0.73
CA PHE A 58 -0.64 -3.72 -0.23
C PHE A 58 0.08 -5.09 -0.26
N ILE A 59 -0.61 -6.16 0.17
CA ILE A 59 -0.02 -7.51 0.21
C ILE A 59 0.28 -8.04 -1.20
N ASP A 60 -0.54 -7.72 -2.20
CA ASP A 60 -0.25 -8.03 -3.61
C ASP A 60 1.11 -7.44 -4.01
N ASP A 61 1.28 -6.11 -3.87
CA ASP A 61 2.49 -5.43 -4.32
C ASP A 61 3.73 -5.94 -3.56
N ALA A 62 3.60 -6.15 -2.24
CA ALA A 62 4.71 -6.64 -1.42
C ALA A 62 5.16 -8.05 -1.81
N LEU A 63 4.22 -9.01 -1.96
CA LEU A 63 4.58 -10.38 -2.31
C LEU A 63 5.01 -10.52 -3.77
N GLU A 64 4.40 -9.79 -4.70
CA GLU A 64 4.83 -9.75 -6.10
C GLU A 64 6.24 -9.20 -6.22
N GLY A 65 6.53 -8.07 -5.56
CA GLY A 65 7.84 -7.44 -5.55
C GLY A 65 8.91 -8.34 -4.95
N LEU A 66 8.60 -9.00 -3.83
CA LEU A 66 9.55 -9.90 -3.19
C LEU A 66 9.81 -11.16 -4.03
N THR A 67 8.76 -11.72 -4.64
CA THR A 67 8.90 -12.86 -5.56
C THR A 67 9.74 -12.49 -6.76
N PHE A 68 9.54 -11.30 -7.32
CA PHE A 68 10.34 -10.78 -8.43
C PHE A 68 11.82 -10.63 -8.04
N LEU A 69 12.12 -10.02 -6.89
CA LEU A 69 13.50 -9.89 -6.41
C LEU A 69 14.18 -11.24 -6.24
N HIS A 70 13.50 -12.20 -5.62
CA HIS A 70 14.03 -13.55 -5.42
C HIS A 70 14.22 -14.29 -6.75
N ALA A 71 13.35 -14.07 -7.75
CA ALA A 71 13.51 -14.62 -9.09
C ALA A 71 14.73 -14.04 -9.84
N GLN A 72 15.10 -12.78 -9.57
CA GLN A 72 16.36 -12.19 -10.05
C GLN A 72 17.58 -12.63 -9.21
N GLY A 73 17.39 -13.51 -8.23
CA GLY A 73 18.46 -13.97 -7.33
C GLY A 73 18.92 -12.89 -6.34
N ILE A 74 18.09 -11.88 -6.04
CA ILE A 74 18.42 -10.77 -5.15
C ILE A 74 17.71 -10.94 -3.82
N ALA A 75 18.47 -11.01 -2.73
CA ALA A 75 17.94 -10.96 -1.37
C ALA A 75 17.94 -9.50 -0.90
N HIS A 76 16.78 -8.98 -0.49
CA HIS A 76 16.63 -7.58 -0.10
C HIS A 76 17.30 -7.28 1.25
N ARG A 77 17.28 -8.25 2.18
CA ARG A 77 17.89 -8.24 3.53
C ARG A 77 17.41 -7.18 4.51
N ARG A 78 16.59 -6.24 4.04
CA ARG A 78 16.05 -5.13 4.81
C ARG A 78 14.57 -4.91 4.48
N VAL A 79 13.77 -5.96 4.55
CA VAL A 79 12.32 -5.82 4.39
C VAL A 79 11.75 -5.18 5.66
N SER A 80 11.35 -3.91 5.55
CA SER A 80 10.78 -3.14 6.65
C SER A 80 9.79 -2.07 6.14
N PRO A 81 8.96 -1.50 7.03
CA PRO A 81 8.02 -0.42 6.69
C PRO A 81 8.68 0.80 6.07
N SER A 82 9.94 1.10 6.42
CA SER A 82 10.68 2.23 5.86
C SER A 82 11.29 1.94 4.50
N THR A 83 11.23 0.70 4.02
CA THR A 83 11.75 0.27 2.72
C THR A 83 10.65 -0.02 1.70
N ILE A 84 9.43 -0.31 2.12
CA ILE A 84 8.27 -0.42 1.23
C ILE A 84 7.55 0.93 1.23
N ARG A 85 7.70 1.70 0.14
CA ARG A 85 7.16 3.07 0.04
C ARG A 85 5.98 3.12 -0.93
N THR A 86 5.03 3.99 -0.64
CA THR A 86 3.78 4.10 -1.42
C THR A 86 3.87 5.25 -2.43
N ASP A 87 3.40 5.03 -3.66
CA ASP A 87 3.08 6.13 -4.57
C ASP A 87 1.71 6.70 -4.22
N GLU A 88 1.71 7.88 -3.60
CA GLU A 88 0.50 8.58 -3.17
C GLU A 88 -0.08 9.51 -4.23
N SER A 89 0.56 9.65 -5.39
CA SER A 89 0.07 10.49 -6.48
C SER A 89 -1.41 10.23 -6.83
N PRO A 90 -1.91 8.98 -6.85
CA PRO A 90 -3.33 8.70 -7.07
C PRO A 90 -4.30 9.29 -6.04
N LEU A 91 -3.83 9.51 -4.80
CA LEU A 91 -4.64 10.06 -3.71
C LEU A 91 -4.84 11.57 -3.86
N TYR A 92 -3.97 12.25 -4.60
CA TYR A 92 -3.93 13.70 -4.71
C TYR A 92 -4.01 14.14 -6.18
N PRO A 93 -5.21 14.28 -6.77
CA PRO A 93 -5.37 14.59 -8.19
C PRO A 93 -4.76 15.95 -8.60
N GLY A 94 -4.67 16.91 -7.66
CA GLY A 94 -4.02 18.21 -7.86
C GLY A 94 -2.54 18.24 -7.45
N GLY A 95 -1.96 17.08 -7.11
CA GLY A 95 -0.67 16.97 -6.46
C GLY A 95 -0.69 17.41 -5.00
N PHE A 96 0.45 17.23 -4.34
CA PHE A 96 0.63 17.62 -2.94
C PHE A 96 2.08 18.04 -2.67
N HIS A 97 2.28 18.85 -1.64
CA HIS A 97 3.61 19.29 -1.23
C HIS A 97 4.39 18.14 -0.56
N PRO A 98 5.65 17.84 -0.95
CA PRO A 98 6.39 16.65 -0.51
C PRO A 98 6.65 16.60 1.01
N ILE A 99 6.77 17.75 1.68
CA ILE A 99 6.96 17.82 3.14
C ILE A 99 5.63 18.05 3.87
N VAL A 100 4.68 18.71 3.22
CA VAL A 100 3.50 19.30 3.87
C VAL A 100 2.26 18.86 3.10
N ARG A 101 1.98 17.55 3.13
CA ARG A 101 1.11 16.86 2.16
C ARG A 101 -0.34 17.33 2.10
N TRP A 102 -0.84 17.94 3.18
CA TRP A 102 -2.13 18.61 3.19
C TRP A 102 -2.18 19.92 2.39
N ARG A 103 -1.07 20.38 1.79
CA ARG A 103 -1.00 21.57 0.93
C ARG A 103 -0.72 21.19 -0.52
N LEU A 104 -1.15 22.05 -1.44
CA LEU A 104 -0.82 21.94 -2.86
C LEU A 104 0.68 22.12 -3.11
N PRO A 105 1.22 21.59 -4.23
CA PRO A 105 2.65 21.67 -4.57
C PRO A 105 3.20 23.11 -4.62
N ASP A 106 2.33 24.08 -4.95
CA ASP A 106 2.64 25.50 -5.10
C ASP A 106 2.64 26.29 -3.77
N PHE A 107 2.51 25.61 -2.62
CA PHE A 107 2.42 26.22 -1.29
C PHE A 107 1.26 27.21 -1.10
N THR A 108 0.25 27.18 -1.97
CA THR A 108 -0.95 27.98 -1.72
C THR A 108 -1.58 27.60 -0.37
N PRO A 109 -2.25 28.55 0.31
CA PRO A 109 -2.89 28.29 1.60
C PRO A 109 -4.08 27.32 1.51
N ARG A 110 -4.36 26.75 0.32
CA ARG A 110 -5.44 25.80 0.11
C ARG A 110 -4.99 24.38 0.46
N HIS A 111 -5.91 23.62 1.04
CA HIS A 111 -5.69 22.20 1.24
C HIS A 111 -5.69 21.45 -0.09
N ALA A 112 -4.74 20.52 -0.25
CA ALA A 112 -4.77 19.59 -1.37
C ALA A 112 -5.94 18.62 -1.18
N PRO A 113 -6.87 18.51 -2.14
CA PRO A 113 -7.91 17.49 -2.08
C PRO A 113 -7.27 16.09 -2.02
N SER A 114 -7.72 15.26 -1.09
CA SER A 114 -7.23 13.89 -0.91
C SER A 114 -8.37 12.88 -1.01
N TYR A 115 -8.11 11.77 -1.68
CA TYR A 115 -9.00 10.60 -1.72
C TYR A 115 -8.53 9.50 -0.76
N SER A 116 -9.44 8.62 -0.37
CA SER A 116 -9.06 7.34 0.22
C SER A 116 -8.50 6.40 -0.85
N ARG A 117 -7.75 5.37 -0.44
CA ARG A 117 -7.27 4.31 -1.36
C ARG A 117 -8.42 3.69 -2.16
N SER A 118 -9.58 3.48 -1.53
CA SER A 118 -10.77 2.89 -2.16
C SER A 118 -11.50 3.80 -3.16
N THR A 119 -11.34 5.12 -3.06
CA THR A 119 -12.01 6.11 -3.92
C THR A 119 -11.08 6.75 -4.95
N ALA A 120 -9.77 6.49 -4.86
CA ALA A 120 -8.79 6.96 -5.82
C ALA A 120 -9.09 6.45 -7.24
N ARG A 121 -8.85 7.31 -8.24
CA ARG A 121 -9.10 6.98 -9.66
C ARG A 121 -8.24 5.82 -10.17
N THR A 122 -7.04 5.69 -9.64
CA THR A 122 -6.09 4.64 -9.97
C THR A 122 -5.60 3.97 -8.69
N ARG A 123 -5.26 2.69 -8.79
CA ARG A 123 -4.75 1.92 -7.66
C ARG A 123 -3.44 2.51 -7.13
N VAL A 124 -3.37 2.68 -5.82
CA VAL A 124 -2.15 3.05 -5.09
C VAL A 124 -1.16 1.89 -5.14
N ARG A 125 0.09 2.18 -5.52
CA ARG A 125 1.15 1.18 -5.68
C ARG A 125 2.20 1.30 -4.60
N ASN A 126 2.80 0.18 -4.21
CA ASN A 126 3.84 0.12 -3.19
C ASN A 126 5.12 -0.44 -3.83
N TYR A 127 6.27 0.15 -3.51
CA TYR A 127 7.55 -0.19 -4.11
C TYR A 127 8.64 -0.41 -3.07
N TYR A 128 9.48 -1.42 -3.29
CA TYR A 128 10.71 -1.66 -2.56
C TYR A 128 11.75 -0.57 -2.86
N THR A 129 12.41 -0.12 -1.81
CA THR A 129 13.49 0.89 -1.77
C THR A 129 14.53 0.46 -0.74
N GLY A 130 15.61 1.24 -0.56
CA GLY A 130 16.57 0.94 0.51
C GLY A 130 17.42 -0.30 0.24
N PHE A 131 17.85 -0.46 -1.00
CA PHE A 131 18.66 -1.57 -1.49
C PHE A 131 20.13 -1.56 -1.03
N GLY A 132 20.50 -0.76 -0.02
CA GLY A 132 21.88 -0.66 0.47
C GLY A 132 22.42 -1.96 1.06
N ASP A 133 21.54 -2.77 1.66
CA ASP A 133 21.89 -4.06 2.28
C ASP A 133 21.62 -5.25 1.37
N ALA A 134 21.02 -5.02 0.19
CA ALA A 134 20.57 -6.07 -0.69
C ALA A 134 21.75 -6.72 -1.43
N VAL A 135 21.68 -8.03 -1.65
CA VAL A 135 22.80 -8.83 -2.19
C VAL A 135 22.33 -9.72 -3.35
N PRO A 136 23.06 -9.75 -4.48
CA PRO A 136 22.84 -10.72 -5.55
C PRO A 136 23.40 -12.08 -5.15
N GLY A 137 22.77 -13.17 -5.58
CA GLY A 137 23.18 -14.54 -5.27
C GLY A 137 23.12 -14.86 -3.78
N GLY A 138 22.20 -14.24 -3.04
CA GLY A 138 22.06 -14.47 -1.60
C GLY A 138 21.85 -15.96 -1.27
N PRO A 139 22.32 -16.44 -0.10
CA PRO A 139 22.10 -17.81 0.31
C PRO A 139 20.58 -18.06 0.53
N PRO A 140 20.08 -19.31 0.42
CA PRO A 140 18.68 -19.65 0.66
C PRO A 140 18.09 -19.08 1.96
N GLU A 141 18.91 -18.98 3.00
CA GLU A 141 18.57 -18.40 4.30
C GLU A 141 18.26 -16.90 4.20
N ALA A 142 18.93 -16.15 3.33
CA ALA A 142 18.67 -14.72 3.13
C ALA A 142 17.30 -14.50 2.48
N PHE A 143 16.93 -15.32 1.48
CA PHE A 143 15.60 -15.26 0.88
C PHE A 143 14.51 -15.61 1.90
N ARG A 144 14.70 -16.66 2.70
CA ARG A 144 13.75 -17.01 3.79
C ARG A 144 13.66 -15.92 4.86
N ALA A 145 14.77 -15.27 5.19
CA ALA A 145 14.79 -14.16 6.12
C ALA A 145 13.96 -12.97 5.63
N ASP A 146 13.99 -12.67 4.32
CA ASP A 146 13.13 -11.64 3.72
C ASP A 146 11.64 -12.00 3.84
N VAL A 147 11.26 -13.24 3.54
CA VAL A 147 9.87 -13.71 3.65
C VAL A 147 9.40 -13.62 5.10
N ALA A 148 10.23 -14.06 6.06
CA ALA A 148 9.91 -13.97 7.47
C ALA A 148 9.82 -12.51 7.97
N ALA A 149 10.67 -11.62 7.43
CA ALA A 149 10.61 -10.20 7.72
C ALA A 149 9.33 -9.55 7.19
N LEU A 150 8.89 -9.89 5.97
CA LEU A 150 7.60 -9.46 5.45
C LEU A 150 6.45 -10.01 6.31
N GLY A 151 6.52 -11.28 6.73
CA GLY A 151 5.52 -11.87 7.63
C GLY A 151 5.38 -11.10 8.94
N ARG A 152 6.50 -10.74 9.58
CA ARG A 152 6.49 -9.89 10.79
C ARG A 152 5.91 -8.50 10.53
N LEU A 153 6.24 -7.89 9.39
CA LEU A 153 5.67 -6.60 8.99
C LEU A 153 4.14 -6.69 8.87
N LEU A 154 3.63 -7.69 8.17
CA LEU A 154 2.18 -7.88 8.02
C LEU A 154 1.48 -8.11 9.37
N ASP A 155 2.15 -8.82 10.29
CA ASP A 155 1.62 -9.06 11.63
C ASP A 155 1.49 -7.73 12.41
N THR A 156 2.60 -7.02 12.58
CA THR A 156 2.64 -5.78 13.38
C THR A 156 1.77 -4.66 12.79
N TYR A 157 1.77 -4.50 11.47
CA TYR A 157 1.09 -3.36 10.83
C TYR A 157 -0.37 -3.65 10.48
N PHE A 158 -0.78 -4.91 10.40
CA PHE A 158 -2.15 -5.26 10.03
C PHE A 158 -2.88 -6.12 11.06
N THR A 159 -2.35 -7.29 11.41
CA THR A 159 -3.08 -8.22 12.28
C THR A 159 -3.17 -7.69 13.72
N GLU A 160 -2.14 -7.01 14.21
CA GLU A 160 -2.12 -6.41 15.56
C GLU A 160 -2.89 -5.08 15.62
N ARG A 161 -2.93 -4.33 14.51
CA ARG A 161 -3.51 -2.98 14.46
C ARG A 161 -5.00 -2.97 14.11
N TYR A 162 -5.43 -3.78 13.14
CA TYR A 162 -6.79 -3.74 12.61
C TYR A 162 -7.58 -5.01 12.96
N SER A 163 -8.87 -4.86 13.19
CA SER A 163 -9.80 -5.99 13.27
C SER A 163 -10.17 -6.49 11.87
N ARG A 164 -10.75 -7.69 11.75
CA ARG A 164 -11.21 -8.28 10.47
C ARG A 164 -10.07 -8.69 9.54
N THR A 165 -8.88 -8.88 10.10
CA THR A 165 -7.66 -9.33 9.42
C THR A 165 -7.30 -10.78 9.77
N GLU A 166 -8.20 -11.52 10.42
CA GLU A 166 -7.95 -12.89 10.91
C GLU A 166 -7.68 -13.87 9.76
N PHE A 167 -8.21 -13.56 8.57
CA PHE A 167 -7.96 -14.32 7.34
C PHE A 167 -6.48 -14.30 6.91
N LEU A 168 -5.68 -13.34 7.40
CA LEU A 168 -4.23 -13.27 7.14
C LEU A 168 -3.42 -14.20 8.04
N ALA A 169 -3.97 -14.62 9.19
CA ALA A 169 -3.22 -15.33 10.21
C ALA A 169 -2.51 -16.61 9.70
N PRO A 170 -3.13 -17.47 8.88
CA PRO A 170 -2.45 -18.66 8.36
C PRO A 170 -1.23 -18.32 7.51
N LEU A 171 -1.35 -17.33 6.61
CA LEU A 171 -0.26 -16.88 5.74
C LEU A 171 0.87 -16.25 6.56
N VAL A 172 0.53 -15.35 7.49
CA VAL A 172 1.49 -14.66 8.34
C VAL A 172 2.27 -15.63 9.22
N ALA A 173 1.58 -16.61 9.83
CA ALA A 173 2.22 -17.63 10.63
C ALA A 173 3.21 -18.48 9.82
N ASP A 174 2.82 -18.89 8.61
CA ASP A 174 3.69 -19.69 7.74
C ASP A 174 4.91 -18.88 7.28
N MET A 175 4.72 -17.63 6.83
CA MET A 175 5.81 -16.72 6.45
C MET A 175 6.80 -16.49 7.61
N LYS A 176 6.31 -16.20 8.82
CA LYS A 176 7.15 -15.97 10.00
C LYS A 176 7.99 -17.18 10.39
N SER A 177 7.52 -18.38 10.07
CA SER A 177 8.28 -19.62 10.32
C SER A 177 9.47 -19.81 9.38
N GLY A 178 9.58 -19.00 8.32
CA GLY A 178 10.64 -19.11 7.31
C GLY A 178 10.51 -20.35 6.42
N ARG A 179 9.36 -21.03 6.45
CA ARG A 179 9.09 -22.24 5.66
C ARG A 179 8.87 -21.93 4.17
N PRO A 180 7.95 -21.02 3.79
CA PRO A 180 7.65 -20.82 2.37
C PRO A 180 8.72 -19.96 1.70
N THR A 181 8.95 -20.23 0.42
CA THR A 181 9.57 -19.28 -0.51
C THR A 181 8.62 -18.11 -0.79
N ALA A 182 9.14 -17.00 -1.33
CA ALA A 182 8.28 -15.86 -1.71
C ALA A 182 7.21 -16.27 -2.73
N ALA A 183 7.54 -17.15 -3.68
CA ALA A 183 6.60 -17.67 -4.67
C ALA A 183 5.50 -18.53 -4.03
N GLU A 184 5.84 -19.39 -3.06
CA GLU A 184 4.84 -20.18 -2.31
C GLU A 184 3.95 -19.28 -1.46
N ALA A 185 4.52 -18.29 -0.78
CA ALA A 185 3.75 -17.31 0.00
C ALA A 185 2.79 -16.50 -0.90
N LEU A 186 3.24 -16.09 -2.10
CA LEU A 186 2.39 -15.43 -3.09
C LEU A 186 1.26 -16.35 -3.59
N ALA A 187 1.53 -17.63 -3.81
CA ALA A 187 0.51 -18.59 -4.20
C ALA A 187 -0.54 -18.81 -3.09
N GLN A 188 -0.10 -18.96 -1.84
CA GLN A 188 -0.98 -19.04 -0.67
C GLN A 188 -1.84 -17.77 -0.54
N TRP A 189 -1.22 -16.59 -0.70
CA TRP A 189 -1.93 -15.31 -0.67
C TRP A 189 -2.99 -15.21 -1.76
N ARG A 190 -2.65 -15.54 -3.02
CA ARG A 190 -3.60 -15.52 -4.14
C ARG A 190 -4.79 -16.45 -3.88
N ALA A 191 -4.56 -17.62 -3.29
CA ALA A 191 -5.64 -18.53 -2.89
C ALA A 191 -6.55 -17.92 -1.81
N THR A 192 -5.98 -17.27 -0.79
CA THR A 192 -6.75 -16.55 0.23
C THR A 192 -7.54 -15.39 -0.36
N ARG A 193 -6.91 -14.57 -1.20
CA ARG A 193 -7.53 -13.43 -1.87
C ARG A 193 -8.70 -13.82 -2.77
N ALA A 194 -8.58 -14.95 -3.47
CA ALA A 194 -9.64 -15.48 -4.33
C ALA A 194 -10.90 -15.88 -3.54
N ARG A 195 -10.75 -16.30 -2.27
CA ARG A 195 -11.87 -16.68 -1.39
C ARG A 195 -12.58 -15.48 -0.78
N THR A 196 -11.93 -14.31 -0.74
CA THR A 196 -12.54 -13.10 -0.18
C THR A 196 -13.54 -12.49 -1.17
N SER A 197 -14.82 -12.62 -0.85
CA SER A 197 -15.92 -12.03 -1.64
C SER A 197 -15.79 -10.51 -1.74
N TRP A 198 -16.41 -9.92 -2.77
CA TRP A 198 -16.43 -8.47 -2.94
C TRP A 198 -16.91 -7.73 -1.67
N VAL A 199 -17.98 -8.23 -1.05
CA VAL A 199 -18.49 -7.68 0.22
C VAL A 199 -17.43 -7.75 1.31
N GLY A 200 -16.73 -8.88 1.43
CA GLY A 200 -15.62 -9.05 2.37
C GLY A 200 -14.50 -8.03 2.16
N ARG A 201 -14.16 -7.73 0.91
CA ARG A 201 -13.12 -6.75 0.54
C ARG A 201 -13.53 -5.32 0.89
N MET A 202 -14.82 -4.99 0.85
CA MET A 202 -15.34 -3.65 1.14
C MET A 202 -15.69 -3.44 2.61
N ARG A 203 -15.45 -4.42 3.50
CA ARG A 203 -15.68 -4.22 4.93
C ARG A 203 -14.66 -3.20 5.45
N ARG A 204 -15.15 -2.28 6.29
CA ARG A 204 -14.31 -1.32 7.02
C ARG A 204 -13.34 -2.05 7.94
N LEU A 205 -12.15 -1.49 8.10
CA LEU A 205 -11.06 -1.94 8.98
C LEU A 205 -10.99 -1.04 10.22
N PRO A 206 -11.71 -1.36 11.31
CA PRO A 206 -11.57 -0.60 12.54
C PRO A 206 -10.23 -0.92 13.21
N VAL A 207 -9.60 0.12 13.78
CA VAL A 207 -8.39 -0.01 14.60
C VAL A 207 -8.76 -0.67 15.92
N ARG A 208 -7.98 -1.65 16.37
CA ARG A 208 -8.27 -2.44 17.58
C ARG A 208 -8.22 -1.64 18.89
N SER A 209 -7.47 -0.55 18.91
CA SER A 209 -7.35 0.34 20.09
C SER A 209 -8.55 1.26 20.27
N ASP A 210 -9.43 1.36 19.28
CA ASP A 210 -10.53 2.31 19.30
C ASP A 210 -11.74 1.66 19.98
N ASP A 211 -12.20 2.25 21.08
CA ASP A 211 -13.44 1.87 21.77
C ASP A 211 -14.68 2.34 20.95
N GLU A 212 -14.85 1.77 19.75
CA GLU A 212 -16.06 1.96 18.96
C GLU A 212 -17.19 1.06 19.48
N SER A 213 -18.34 1.64 19.80
CA SER A 213 -19.54 0.85 20.11
C SER A 213 -19.90 -0.07 18.95
N TRP A 214 -20.16 -1.35 19.23
CA TRP A 214 -20.52 -2.33 18.21
C TRP A 214 -21.74 -1.91 17.36
N VAL A 215 -22.69 -1.16 17.94
CA VAL A 215 -23.85 -0.62 17.21
C VAL A 215 -23.38 0.40 16.16
N TRP A 216 -22.49 1.31 16.56
CA TRP A 216 -21.90 2.29 15.65
C TRP A 216 -21.06 1.62 14.56
N VAL A 217 -20.32 0.56 14.90
CA VAL A 217 -19.56 -0.23 13.93
C VAL A 217 -20.47 -0.79 12.84
N VAL A 218 -21.58 -1.42 13.23
CA VAL A 218 -22.55 -2.02 12.28
C VAL A 218 -23.22 -0.95 11.44
N LEU A 219 -23.65 0.17 12.04
CA LEU A 219 -24.26 1.28 11.31
C LEU A 219 -23.30 1.88 10.27
N LEU A 220 -22.06 2.14 10.65
CA LEU A 220 -21.04 2.65 9.74
C LEU A 220 -20.73 1.65 8.63
N ASP A 221 -20.60 0.36 8.94
CA ASP A 221 -20.39 -0.66 7.91
C ASP A 221 -21.49 -0.67 6.85
N VAL A 222 -22.76 -0.63 7.27
CA VAL A 222 -23.90 -0.60 6.35
C VAL A 222 -23.90 0.69 5.53
N PHE A 223 -23.68 1.83 6.19
CA PHE A 223 -23.60 3.13 5.53
C PHE A 223 -22.51 3.18 4.45
N PHE A 224 -21.28 2.78 4.78
CA PHE A 224 -20.16 2.75 3.85
C PHE A 224 -20.37 1.74 2.72
N MET A 225 -20.97 0.58 3.00
CA MET A 225 -21.29 -0.40 1.98
C MET A 225 -22.35 0.14 0.99
N VAL A 226 -23.37 0.84 1.47
CA VAL A 226 -24.36 1.52 0.61
C VAL A 226 -23.69 2.62 -0.20
N LEU A 227 -22.85 3.46 0.41
CA LEU A 227 -22.13 4.53 -0.28
C LEU A 227 -21.28 3.98 -1.44
N MET A 228 -20.49 2.92 -1.19
CA MET A 228 -19.68 2.26 -2.22
C MET A 228 -20.51 1.64 -3.35
N LEU A 229 -21.71 1.11 -3.05
CA LEU A 229 -22.63 0.62 -4.08
C LEU A 229 -23.20 1.77 -4.92
N LEU A 230 -23.55 2.89 -4.29
CA LEU A 230 -24.03 4.09 -4.99
C LEU A 230 -22.95 4.69 -5.88
N GLU A 231 -21.69 4.72 -5.42
CA GLU A 231 -20.54 5.17 -6.20
C GLU A 231 -20.28 4.33 -7.46
N ARG A 232 -20.81 3.10 -7.54
CA ARG A 232 -20.70 2.25 -8.73
C ARG A 232 -21.81 2.45 -9.76
N LEU A 233 -22.87 3.20 -9.43
CA LEU A 233 -23.93 3.49 -10.38
C LEU A 233 -23.41 4.41 -11.51
N PRO A 234 -23.95 4.33 -12.74
CA PRO A 234 -23.57 5.28 -13.79
C PRO A 234 -23.86 6.72 -13.35
N ALA A 235 -22.99 7.67 -13.73
CA ALA A 235 -23.05 9.08 -13.34
C ALA A 235 -24.47 9.74 -13.37
N PRO A 236 -25.33 9.51 -14.39
CA PRO A 236 -26.68 10.09 -14.39
C PRO A 236 -27.58 9.60 -13.25
N VAL A 237 -27.36 8.38 -12.74
CA VAL A 237 -28.11 7.81 -11.61
C VAL A 237 -27.56 8.32 -10.27
N ARG A 238 -26.23 8.44 -10.16
CA ARG A 238 -25.56 9.06 -8.99
C ARG A 238 -26.05 10.48 -8.72
N LEU A 239 -26.06 11.32 -9.75
CA LEU A 239 -26.48 12.73 -9.65
C LEU A 239 -27.96 12.89 -9.24
N ARG A 240 -28.83 11.96 -9.65
CA ARG A 240 -30.24 11.94 -9.24
C ARG A 240 -30.43 11.52 -7.78
N MET A 241 -29.61 10.61 -7.27
CA MET A 241 -29.67 10.16 -5.88
C MET A 241 -29.01 11.15 -4.92
N SER A 242 -27.91 11.79 -5.32
CA SER A 242 -27.28 12.87 -4.54
C SER A 242 -28.16 14.11 -4.42
N ALA A 243 -29.08 14.35 -5.37
CA ALA A 243 -30.09 15.42 -5.27
C ALA A 243 -31.24 15.08 -4.30
N ILE A 244 -31.41 13.82 -3.90
CA ILE A 244 -32.43 13.36 -2.94
C ILE A 244 -31.86 13.34 -1.52
N SER A 245 -30.55 13.12 -1.37
CA SER A 245 -29.86 13.33 -0.11
C SER A 245 -29.42 14.80 0.01
N CYS A 246 -30.18 15.63 0.71
CA CYS A 246 -29.65 16.89 1.25
C CYS A 246 -28.53 16.60 2.26
N LEU A 247 -27.34 16.25 1.76
CA LEU A 247 -26.11 16.19 2.54
C LEU A 247 -25.27 17.39 2.10
N PRO A 248 -24.83 18.24 3.04
CA PRO A 248 -24.08 19.44 2.70
C PRO A 248 -22.74 19.05 2.05
N GLU A 249 -22.39 19.71 0.93
CA GLU A 249 -21.14 19.54 0.17
C GLU A 249 -19.86 19.87 0.96
N ASN A 250 -19.98 20.19 2.26
CA ASN A 250 -18.89 20.62 3.14
C ASN A 250 -18.70 19.71 4.37
N ALA A 251 -19.12 18.44 4.32
CA ALA A 251 -18.79 17.50 5.39
C ALA A 251 -17.32 17.06 5.29
N SER A 252 -16.41 17.92 5.76
CA SER A 252 -15.06 17.52 6.14
C SER A 252 -15.18 16.52 7.31
N TRP A 253 -15.16 15.23 7.01
CA TRP A 253 -15.22 14.16 8.03
C TRP A 253 -13.91 13.94 8.80
N TYR A 254 -12.97 14.88 8.70
CA TYR A 254 -11.75 14.91 9.51
C TYR A 254 -11.70 16.22 10.29
N GLY A 255 -12.49 16.29 11.34
CA GLY A 255 -12.37 17.31 12.38
C GLY A 255 -11.91 16.65 13.67
N TRP A 256 -10.60 16.66 13.92
CA TRP A 256 -10.03 16.62 15.27
C TRP A 256 -8.74 17.46 15.24
N GLY A 257 -8.67 18.40 16.19
CA GLY A 257 -7.63 19.43 16.29
C GLY A 257 -6.30 18.95 16.85
#